data_AF-A0A7C7Y924-F1
#
_entry.id   AF-A0A7C7Y924-F1
#
_cell.length_a   1.000
_cell.length_b   1.000
_cell.length_c   1.000
_cell.angle_alpha   90.00
_cell.angle_beta   90.00
_cell.angle_gamma   90.00
#
_symmetry.space_group_name_H-M   'P 1'
#
loop_
_entity.id
_entity.type
_entity.pdbx_description
1 polymer ?
#
loop_
_entity_poly.entity_id
_entity_poly.type
_entity_poly.pdbx_seq_one_letter_code
_entity_poly.pdbx_strand_id
1 'polypeptide(L)' 'MSTKIRVSSAVPGKSADFGTVLAHQPEMASRFADLYAHFWQQGRVSQRIKEITRIRNARITDCGF' A
#
# COMPACT_ATOMS: atom_id res chain seq x y z
N MET A 1 10.32 0.40 11.67
CA MET A 1 9.39 0.04 10.58
C MET A 1 9.01 -1.41 10.80
N SER A 2 7.76 -1.66 11.18
CA SER A 2 7.22 -2.98 11.44
C SER A 2 6.87 -3.68 10.14
N THR A 3 7.44 -4.87 9.93
CA THR A 3 7.03 -5.83 8.90
C THR A 3 6.05 -6.88 9.45
N LYS A 4 5.58 -6.72 10.69
CA LYS A 4 4.60 -7.62 11.29
C LYS A 4 3.23 -7.39 10.67
N ILE A 5 2.74 -8.37 9.94
CA ILE A 5 1.39 -8.38 9.38
C ILE A 5 0.36 -8.56 10.52
N ARG A 6 -0.70 -7.75 10.52
CA ARG A 6 -1.72 -7.71 11.59
C ARG A 6 -3.08 -8.29 11.15
N VAL A 7 -3.24 -8.57 9.86
CA VAL A 7 -4.48 -9.09 9.25
C VAL A 7 -4.13 -10.36 8.48
N SER A 8 -4.92 -11.42 8.64
CA SER A 8 -4.71 -12.68 7.92
C SER A 8 -5.05 -12.55 6.43
N SER A 9 -4.52 -13.46 5.61
CA SER A 9 -4.92 -13.60 4.20
C SER A 9 -6.43 -13.79 4.07
N ALA A 10 -7.06 -13.12 3.11
CA ALA A 10 -8.44 -13.40 2.70
C ALA A 10 -8.55 -14.66 1.82
N VAL A 11 -7.43 -15.13 1.27
CA VAL A 11 -7.37 -16.26 0.36
C VAL A 11 -6.95 -17.53 1.11
N PRO A 12 -7.80 -18.58 1.13
CA PRO A 12 -7.47 -19.84 1.80
C PRO A 12 -6.15 -20.44 1.29
N GLY A 13 -5.31 -20.88 2.22
CA GLY A 13 -4.02 -21.52 1.92
C GLY A 13 -2.91 -20.60 1.42
N LYS A 14 -3.14 -19.27 1.31
CA LYS A 14 -2.10 -18.31 0.95
C LYS A 14 -1.57 -17.54 2.15
N SER A 15 -0.29 -17.16 2.10
CA SER A 15 0.31 -16.24 3.06
C SER A 15 -0.36 -14.86 2.99
N ALA A 16 -0.38 -14.17 4.13
CA ALA A 16 -0.80 -12.78 4.16
C ALA A 16 0.25 -11.90 3.47
N ASP A 17 -0.18 -11.07 2.53
CA ASP A 17 0.58 -10.00 1.88
C ASP A 17 -0.37 -8.85 1.54
N PHE A 18 0.12 -7.78 0.92
CA PHE A 18 -0.70 -6.62 0.58
C PHE A 18 -1.93 -6.99 -0.26
N GLY A 19 -1.75 -7.85 -1.26
CA GLY A 19 -2.82 -8.27 -2.17
C GLY A 19 -3.83 -9.19 -1.48
N THR A 20 -3.35 -10.21 -0.76
CA THR A 20 -4.25 -11.16 -0.08
C THR A 20 -4.99 -10.53 1.10
N VAL A 21 -4.45 -9.49 1.73
CA VAL A 21 -5.15 -8.71 2.75
C VAL A 21 -6.19 -7.77 2.13
N LEU A 22 -5.87 -7.06 1.04
CA LEU A 22 -6.85 -6.20 0.36
C LEU A 22 -8.00 -6.99 -0.26
N ALA A 23 -7.81 -8.27 -0.58
CA ALA A 23 -8.86 -9.15 -1.08
C ALA A 23 -10.04 -9.35 -0.10
N HIS A 24 -9.91 -8.98 1.19
CA HIS A 24 -11.06 -8.89 2.10
C HIS A 24 -12.09 -7.83 1.66
N GLN A 25 -11.66 -6.81 0.90
CA GLN A 25 -12.47 -5.66 0.49
C GLN A 25 -12.13 -5.26 -0.97
N PRO A 26 -12.55 -6.06 -1.97
CA PRO A 26 -12.12 -5.90 -3.36
C PRO A 26 -12.54 -4.57 -4.01
N GLU A 27 -13.73 -4.05 -3.70
CA GLU A 27 -14.16 -2.74 -4.22
C GLU A 27 -13.30 -1.60 -3.67
N MET A 28 -13.00 -1.63 -2.36
CA MET A 28 -12.10 -0.67 -1.73
C MET A 28 -10.70 -0.76 -2.35
N ALA A 29 -10.20 -1.97 -2.60
CA ALA A 29 -8.89 -2.18 -3.22
C ALA A 29 -8.82 -1.56 -4.63
N SER A 30 -9.88 -1.70 -5.43
CA SER A 30 -9.98 -1.07 -6.76
C SER A 30 -9.93 0.47 -6.64
N ARG A 31 -10.78 1.05 -5.78
CA ARG A 31 -10.83 2.51 -5.57
C ARG A 31 -9.51 3.06 -5.03
N PHE A 32 -8.85 2.30 -4.15
CA PHE A 32 -7.51 2.65 -3.66
C PHE A 32 -6.49 2.66 -4.80
N ALA A 33 -6.49 1.64 -5.67
CA ALA A 33 -5.57 1.56 -6.80
C ALA A 33 -5.75 2.74 -7.77
N ASP A 34 -6.99 3.13 -8.06
CA ASP A 34 -7.29 4.29 -8.92
C ASP A 34 -6.74 5.59 -8.32
N LEU A 35 -6.99 5.82 -7.03
CA LEU A 35 -6.50 7.00 -6.31
C LEU A 35 -4.98 7.02 -6.24
N TYR A 36 -4.36 5.89 -5.90
CA TYR A 36 -2.91 5.76 -5.80
C TYR A 36 -2.27 6.00 -7.17
N ALA A 37 -2.80 5.41 -8.25
CA ALA A 37 -2.30 5.60 -9.61
C ALA A 37 -2.41 7.06 -10.04
N HIS A 38 -3.52 7.74 -9.74
CA HIS A 38 -3.67 9.17 -10.03
C HIS A 38 -2.56 9.99 -9.36
N PHE A 39 -2.35 9.84 -8.05
CA PHE A 39 -1.30 10.57 -7.34
C PHE A 39 0.11 10.15 -7.75
N TRP A 40 0.32 8.89 -8.10
CA TRP A 40 1.64 8.38 -8.45
C TRP A 40 2.06 8.82 -9.83
N GLN A 41 1.20 8.65 -10.83
CA GLN A 41 1.55 8.86 -12.24
C GLN A 41 1.34 10.31 -12.68
N GLN A 42 0.35 11.00 -12.12
CA GLN A 42 0.00 12.35 -12.56
C GLN A 42 0.65 13.42 -11.66
N GLY A 43 0.76 14.64 -12.19
CA GLY A 43 1.04 15.83 -11.40
C GLY A 43 2.42 16.46 -11.57
N ARG A 44 2.65 17.49 -10.74
CA ARG A 44 3.75 18.46 -10.86
C ARG A 44 4.99 18.10 -10.04
N VAL A 45 4.90 17.07 -9.20
CA VAL A 45 5.97 16.62 -8.32
C VAL A 45 6.71 15.46 -8.99
N SER A 46 8.03 15.48 -8.96
CA SER A 46 8.84 14.41 -9.56
C SER A 46 8.66 13.08 -8.82
N GLN A 47 8.79 11.96 -9.54
CA GLN A 47 8.75 10.62 -8.95
C GLN A 47 9.72 10.45 -7.79
N ARG A 48 10.92 11.05 -7.90
CA ARG A 48 11.92 11.03 -6.83
C ARG A 48 11.41 11.65 -5.53
N ILE A 49 10.74 12.81 -5.60
CA ILE A 49 10.20 13.46 -4.40
C ILE A 49 9.04 12.65 -3.81
N LYS A 50 8.18 12.06 -4.67
CA LYS A 50 7.10 11.19 -4.23
C LYS A 50 7.64 9.97 -3.46
N GLU A 51 8.67 9.31 -3.99
CA GLU A 51 9.27 8.13 -3.34
C GLU A 51 9.97 8.49 -2.02
N ILE A 52 10.73 9.59 -1.98
CA ILE A 52 11.33 10.06 -0.72
C ILE A 52 10.24 10.34 0.32
N THR A 53 9.15 10.99 -0.08
CA THR A 53 8.02 11.29 0.81
C THR A 53 7.35 10.00 1.30
N ARG A 54 7.13 9.03 0.41
CA ARG A 54 6.56 7.72 0.74
C ARG A 54 7.40 6.99 1.79
N ILE A 55 8.72 6.89 1.60
CA ILE A 55 9.63 6.22 2.54
C ILE A 55 9.69 6.95 3.89
N ARG A 56 9.71 8.30 3.89
CA ARG A 56 9.69 9.08 5.14
C ARG A 56 8.39 8.86 5.92
N ASN A 57 7.24 8.84 5.23
CA ASN A 57 5.96 8.57 5.86
C ASN A 57 5.86 7.13 6.38
N ALA A 58 6.36 6.15 5.62
CA ALA A 58 6.44 4.77 6.06
C ALA A 58 7.26 4.65 7.36
N ARG A 59 8.40 5.35 7.45
CA ARG A 59 9.21 5.40 8.68
C ARG A 59 8.46 6.00 9.86
N ILE A 60 7.75 7.11 9.67
CA ILE A 60 7.00 7.81 10.74
C ILE A 60 5.82 6.97 11.23
N THR A 61 5.16 6.25 10.32
CA THR A 61 3.98 5.42 10.62
C THR A 61 4.33 3.98 11.02
N ASP A 62 5.62 3.67 11.15
CA ASP A 62 6.14 2.33 11.41
C ASP A 62 5.71 1.28 10.37
N CYS A 63 5.49 1.67 9.11
CA CYS A 63 5.18 0.77 8.00
C CYS A 63 6.47 0.20 7.39
N GLY A 64 6.62 -1.12 7.38
CA GLY A 64 7.76 -1.84 6.78
C GLY A 64 7.49 -2.44 5.39
N PHE A 65 6.31 -2.21 4.81
CA PHE A 65 5.91 -2.64 3.46
C PHE A 65 5.87 -1.45 2.49
#